data_AF-A0ABD1VAH4-F1
#
_entry.id   AF-A0ABD1VAH4-F1
#
_cell.length_a   1.000
_cell.length_b   1.000
_cell.length_c   1.000
_cell.angle_alpha   90.00
_cell.angle_beta   90.00
_cell.angle_gamma   90.00
#
_symmetry.space_group_name_H-M   'P 1'
#
loop_
_entity.id
_entity.type
_entity.pdbx_description
1 polymer ?
#
loop_
_entity_poly.entity_id
_entity_poly.type
_entity_poly.pdbx_seq_one_letter_code
_entity_poly.pdbx_strand_id
1 'polypeptide(L)'
;MKEDPQCGSSSGPKRDATIQSPKKVTINENHTRTVRIQPDEDDEIPLSSKEKEYKNFAKIIYEIKFNDSYFISPGEHIYPRVIMMKSADPLMVKMSADYGFIDLIYPDRTLKEIENFDEILKSEISKYAQGGSIYLKFYTINPEVEDGIFYPAEHIITIGHVGRNFTMDVGENDKPVPKITKTWIKNCRILGYKVLYNMVKNLYEKNFKCICQYNGWTLLTNDGKLKSEVLKDYINKFDTHQMPGSISTIKRACEAKDCPTCRQNKR
;
A
#
# COMPACT_ATOMS: atom_id res chain seq x y z
N MET A 1 45.13 -54.11 -37.51
CA MET A 1 44.29 -53.37 -38.47
C MET A 1 44.04 -51.98 -37.89
N LYS A 2 44.46 -50.95 -38.66
CA LYS A 2 43.93 -49.57 -38.78
C LYS A 2 43.69 -48.74 -37.52
N GLU A 3 43.97 -47.46 -37.41
CA GLU A 3 44.60 -46.38 -38.20
C GLU A 3 44.44 -45.16 -37.25
N ASP A 4 45.45 -44.29 -37.14
CA ASP A 4 45.24 -42.91 -36.67
C ASP A 4 44.33 -42.14 -37.66
N PRO A 5 43.67 -41.05 -37.24
CA PRO A 5 44.29 -39.75 -37.50
C PRO A 5 44.13 -38.70 -36.38
N GLN A 6 45.29 -38.19 -35.96
CA GLN A 6 45.74 -36.79 -36.03
C GLN A 6 44.76 -35.62 -36.30
N CYS A 7 44.91 -34.60 -35.44
CA CYS A 7 45.29 -33.20 -35.73
C CYS A 7 44.21 -32.10 -35.80
N GLY A 8 44.49 -31.01 -35.08
CA GLY A 8 43.73 -29.76 -35.08
C GLY A 8 44.26 -28.75 -34.06
N SER A 9 45.38 -28.12 -34.39
CA SER A 9 46.13 -27.09 -33.64
C SER A 9 45.33 -25.82 -33.28
N SER A 10 45.72 -25.13 -32.20
CA SER A 10 45.99 -23.68 -32.22
C SER A 10 46.42 -23.12 -30.85
N SER A 11 47.73 -22.91 -30.69
CA SER A 11 48.37 -21.67 -30.23
C SER A 11 47.50 -20.57 -29.56
N GLY A 12 47.86 -20.19 -28.32
CA GLY A 12 47.65 -18.82 -27.82
C GLY A 12 48.68 -17.84 -28.40
N PRO A 13 48.89 -16.61 -27.86
CA PRO A 13 48.22 -15.95 -26.72
C PRO A 13 47.90 -14.45 -26.96
N LYS A 14 47.48 -13.77 -25.87
CA LYS A 14 47.40 -12.31 -25.59
C LYS A 14 46.04 -11.65 -25.70
N ARG A 15 45.36 -11.51 -24.55
CA ARG A 15 44.71 -10.25 -24.17
C ARG A 15 45.02 -9.94 -22.71
N ASP A 16 45.47 -8.71 -22.51
CA ASP A 16 45.89 -8.11 -21.26
C ASP A 16 44.78 -8.19 -20.21
N ALA A 17 45.00 -9.00 -19.17
CA ALA A 17 44.32 -8.81 -17.90
C ALA A 17 45.10 -7.73 -17.14
N THR A 18 44.66 -6.48 -17.27
CA THR A 18 45.09 -5.41 -16.37
C THR A 18 44.67 -5.81 -14.96
N ILE A 19 45.64 -6.29 -14.18
CA ILE A 19 45.58 -6.42 -12.73
C ILE A 19 45.42 -5.00 -12.19
N GLN A 20 44.18 -4.56 -11.97
CA GLN A 20 43.94 -3.45 -11.07
C GLN A 20 44.01 -3.99 -9.64
N SER A 21 45.01 -3.49 -8.95
CA SER A 21 45.42 -3.73 -7.58
C SER A 21 44.24 -3.69 -6.59
N PRO A 22 44.32 -4.37 -5.44
CA PRO A 22 43.29 -4.30 -4.42
C PRO A 22 43.11 -2.84 -4.00
N LYS A 23 41.89 -2.31 -4.19
CA LYS A 23 41.53 -0.99 -3.70
C LYS A 23 41.76 -0.97 -2.19
N LYS A 24 42.72 -0.13 -1.80
CA LYS A 24 43.14 0.18 -0.44
C LYS A 24 41.92 0.47 0.43
N VAL A 25 41.56 -0.49 1.29
CA VAL A 25 40.59 -0.26 2.37
C VAL A 25 41.27 0.67 3.37
N THR A 26 40.86 1.93 3.36
CA THR A 26 41.25 2.87 4.43
C THR A 26 40.12 2.85 5.43
N ILE A 27 40.29 2.11 6.53
CA ILE A 27 39.37 2.13 7.66
C ILE A 27 39.62 3.45 8.39
N ASN A 28 38.69 4.38 8.28
CA ASN A 28 38.70 5.61 9.06
C ASN A 28 37.84 5.37 10.31
N GLU A 29 38.43 5.50 11.50
CA GLU A 29 37.85 5.17 12.81
C GLU A 29 36.83 6.20 13.32
N ASN A 30 35.98 6.75 12.45
CA ASN A 30 34.87 7.61 12.87
C ASN A 30 33.56 7.07 12.29
N HIS A 31 32.76 6.45 13.16
CA HIS A 31 31.47 5.82 12.88
C HIS A 31 30.37 6.81 12.47
N THR A 32 30.50 7.39 11.29
CA THR A 32 29.36 7.98 10.57
C THR A 32 29.39 7.47 9.14
N ARG A 33 28.72 6.33 8.91
CA ARG A 33 28.39 5.88 7.55
C ARG A 33 27.42 6.91 6.96
N THR A 34 27.98 7.85 6.20
CA THR A 34 27.16 8.71 5.34
C THR A 34 26.77 7.85 4.14
N VAL A 35 25.63 7.17 4.23
CA VAL A 35 25.03 6.49 3.07
C VAL A 35 24.55 7.59 2.14
N ARG A 36 25.36 7.93 1.12
CA ARG A 36 24.87 8.71 -0.01
C ARG A 36 23.96 7.79 -0.83
N ILE A 37 22.67 7.87 -0.56
CA ILE A 37 21.63 7.24 -1.37
C ILE A 37 21.69 7.94 -2.73
N GLN A 38 22.11 7.22 -3.78
CA GLN A 38 21.93 7.72 -5.15
C GLN A 38 20.42 7.87 -5.40
N PRO A 39 19.96 8.96 -6.00
CA PRO A 39 18.57 9.04 -6.44
C PRO A 39 18.29 7.86 -7.38
N ASP A 40 17.20 7.12 -7.15
CA ASP A 40 16.74 6.11 -8.11
C ASP A 40 16.45 6.86 -9.44
N GLU A 41 16.85 6.30 -10.58
CA GLU A 41 16.72 6.95 -11.92
C GLU A 41 15.29 7.46 -12.19
N ASP A 42 14.29 6.79 -11.62
CA ASP A 42 12.87 7.15 -11.66
C ASP A 42 12.55 8.51 -11.01
N ASP A 43 13.36 8.97 -10.05
CA ASP A 43 13.18 10.25 -9.37
C ASP A 43 13.67 11.46 -10.19
N GLU A 44 14.45 11.21 -11.26
CA GLU A 44 14.83 12.23 -12.25
C GLU A 44 13.71 12.47 -13.27
N ILE A 45 12.78 11.52 -13.42
CA ILE A 45 11.65 11.64 -14.33
C ILE A 45 10.58 12.57 -13.71
N PRO A 46 10.14 13.62 -14.41
CA PRO A 46 9.09 14.50 -13.92
C PRO A 46 7.79 13.74 -13.61
N LEU A 47 7.12 14.14 -12.52
CA LEU A 47 5.79 13.66 -12.19
C LEU A 47 4.79 14.07 -13.28
N SER A 48 3.93 13.13 -13.66
CA SER A 48 2.74 13.39 -14.47
C SER A 48 1.76 14.32 -13.74
N SER A 49 0.74 14.81 -14.45
CA SER A 49 -0.30 15.66 -13.85
C SER A 49 -1.03 14.96 -12.70
N LYS A 50 -1.32 13.66 -12.84
CA LYS A 50 -1.99 12.86 -11.79
C LYS A 50 -1.10 12.63 -10.58
N GLU A 51 0.19 12.36 -10.77
CA GLU A 51 1.14 12.21 -9.67
C GLU A 51 1.39 13.55 -8.94
N LYS A 52 1.33 14.69 -9.65
CA LYS A 52 1.36 16.02 -9.02
C LYS A 52 0.12 16.27 -8.17
N GLU A 53 -1.06 15.91 -8.67
CA GLU A 53 -2.33 16.00 -7.92
C GLU A 53 -2.25 15.15 -6.64
N TYR A 54 -1.82 13.89 -6.76
CA TYR A 54 -1.57 12.99 -5.64
C TYR A 54 -0.58 13.58 -4.64
N LYS A 55 0.56 14.10 -5.11
CA LYS A 55 1.58 14.74 -4.27
C LYS A 55 1.03 15.94 -3.49
N ASN A 56 0.24 16.79 -4.15
CA ASN A 56 -0.34 17.96 -3.49
C ASN A 56 -1.34 17.54 -2.43
N PHE A 57 -2.20 16.56 -2.74
CA PHE A 57 -3.17 16.06 -1.78
C PHE A 57 -2.51 15.33 -0.60
N ALA A 58 -1.49 14.52 -0.86
CA ALA A 58 -0.71 13.86 0.17
C ALA A 58 -0.11 14.90 1.15
N LYS A 59 0.45 16.03 0.68
CA LYS A 59 0.91 17.09 1.57
C LYS A 59 -0.19 17.61 2.50
N ILE A 60 -1.40 17.83 1.97
CA ILE A 60 -2.56 18.24 2.79
C ILE A 60 -2.82 17.20 3.89
N ILE A 61 -2.76 15.91 3.57
CA ILE A 61 -2.96 14.83 4.56
C ILE A 61 -1.87 14.81 5.62
N TYR A 62 -0.60 15.03 5.27
CA TYR A 62 0.47 15.09 6.26
C TYR A 62 0.37 16.32 7.17
N GLU A 63 -0.14 17.43 6.64
CA GLU A 63 -0.26 18.70 7.34
C GLU A 63 -1.64 18.89 8.00
N ILE A 64 -2.53 17.90 7.88
CA ILE A 64 -3.89 17.98 8.41
C ILE A 64 -3.84 18.11 9.93
N LYS A 65 -4.55 19.11 10.46
CA LYS A 65 -4.71 19.30 11.90
C LYS A 65 -5.95 18.57 12.37
N PHE A 66 -5.87 17.97 13.54
CA PHE A 66 -7.03 17.35 14.18
C PHE A 66 -8.15 18.34 14.38
N ASN A 67 -9.35 17.87 14.07
CA ASN A 67 -10.60 18.54 14.38
C ASN A 67 -11.69 17.48 14.55
N ASP A 68 -12.92 17.91 14.77
CA ASP A 68 -14.05 17.00 15.00
C ASP A 68 -14.47 16.18 13.77
N SER A 69 -13.93 16.50 12.59
CA SER A 69 -14.23 15.87 11.30
C SER A 69 -13.13 14.90 10.84
N TYR A 70 -11.88 15.15 11.21
CA TYR A 70 -10.71 14.42 10.72
C TYR A 70 -9.73 14.11 11.86
N PHE A 71 -9.39 12.82 11.95
CA PHE A 71 -8.35 12.34 12.86
C PHE A 71 -7.31 11.54 12.07
N ILE A 72 -6.09 11.46 12.60
CA ILE A 72 -5.10 10.53 12.05
C ILE A 72 -5.29 9.20 12.74
N SER A 73 -5.28 8.14 11.93
CA SER A 73 -5.37 6.77 12.42
C SER A 73 -4.14 6.46 13.28
N PRO A 74 -4.35 5.94 14.49
CA PRO A 74 -3.25 5.53 15.34
C PRO A 74 -2.56 4.31 14.73
N GLY A 75 -1.27 4.19 15.00
CA GLY A 75 -0.46 3.06 14.57
C GLY A 75 0.67 3.43 13.60
N GLU A 76 1.56 2.49 13.41
CA GLU A 76 2.75 2.65 12.56
C GLU A 76 2.41 2.45 11.07
N HIS A 77 1.47 3.25 10.57
CA HIS A 77 1.17 3.27 9.13
C HIS A 77 2.35 3.85 8.36
N ILE A 78 2.69 3.27 7.21
CA ILE A 78 3.84 3.72 6.39
C ILE A 78 3.70 5.19 5.98
N TYR A 79 2.46 5.62 5.78
CA TYR A 79 2.06 7.01 5.56
C TYR A 79 0.81 7.29 6.40
N PRO A 80 0.52 8.56 6.73
CA PRO A 80 -0.63 8.91 7.55
C PRO A 80 -1.92 8.41 6.90
N ARG A 81 -2.77 7.77 7.68
CA ARG A 81 -4.12 7.39 7.25
C ARG A 81 -5.12 8.20 8.06
N VAL A 82 -6.23 8.58 7.44
CA VAL A 82 -7.21 9.49 8.03
C VAL A 82 -8.46 8.72 8.43
N ILE A 83 -8.97 9.05 9.60
CA ILE A 83 -10.27 8.66 10.10
C ILE A 83 -11.22 9.84 9.85
N MET A 84 -12.30 9.56 9.13
CA MET A 84 -13.32 10.53 8.74
C MET A 84 -14.53 10.38 9.66
N MET A 85 -14.93 11.46 10.33
CA MET A 85 -16.07 11.46 11.25
C MET A 85 -17.31 12.09 10.62
N LYS A 86 -18.44 11.96 11.32
CA LYS A 86 -19.65 12.74 11.04
C LYS A 86 -19.28 14.22 10.86
N SER A 87 -19.79 14.87 9.82
CA SER A 87 -19.42 16.22 9.32
C SER A 87 -18.21 16.34 8.41
N ALA A 88 -17.46 15.25 8.15
CA ALA A 88 -16.38 15.29 7.18
C ALA A 88 -16.88 15.76 5.80
N ASP A 89 -16.17 16.73 5.21
CA ASP A 89 -16.46 17.19 3.85
C ASP A 89 -16.40 16.03 2.85
N PRO A 90 -17.50 15.72 2.12
CA PRO A 90 -17.55 14.57 1.23
C PRO A 90 -16.55 14.62 0.07
N LEU A 91 -16.11 15.82 -0.34
CA LEU A 91 -15.02 15.95 -1.31
C LEU A 91 -13.70 15.47 -0.70
N MET A 92 -13.36 15.92 0.51
CA MET A 92 -12.18 15.46 1.24
C MET A 92 -12.20 13.96 1.49
N VAL A 93 -13.36 13.40 1.85
CA VAL A 93 -13.53 11.94 1.97
C VAL A 93 -13.25 11.27 0.64
N LYS A 94 -13.91 11.68 -0.45
CA LYS A 94 -13.71 11.04 -1.76
C LYS A 94 -12.26 11.12 -2.25
N MET A 95 -11.60 12.28 -2.14
CA MET A 95 -10.20 12.42 -2.52
C MET A 95 -9.27 11.55 -1.67
N SER A 96 -9.57 11.41 -0.38
CA SER A 96 -8.81 10.51 0.49
C SER A 96 -9.00 9.05 0.12
N ALA A 97 -10.17 8.65 -0.38
CA ALA A 97 -10.35 7.31 -0.94
C ALA A 97 -9.53 7.14 -2.22
N ASP A 98 -9.70 8.05 -3.19
CA ASP A 98 -9.06 7.97 -4.50
C ASP A 98 -7.54 7.90 -4.44
N TYR A 99 -6.96 8.52 -3.41
CA TYR A 99 -5.51 8.53 -3.16
C TYR A 99 -5.07 7.58 -2.05
N GLY A 100 -5.98 6.78 -1.52
CA GLY A 100 -5.65 5.73 -0.56
C GLY A 100 -5.07 6.25 0.75
N PHE A 101 -5.70 7.27 1.31
CA PHE A 101 -5.42 7.82 2.63
C PHE A 101 -6.51 7.52 3.66
N ILE A 102 -7.70 7.03 3.30
CA ILE A 102 -8.74 6.69 4.29
C ILE A 102 -8.38 5.42 5.05
N ASP A 103 -8.37 5.47 6.37
CA ASP A 103 -8.41 4.28 7.23
C ASP A 103 -9.86 3.87 7.55
N LEU A 104 -10.65 4.81 8.05
CA LEU A 104 -11.99 4.57 8.57
C LEU A 104 -12.91 5.74 8.27
N ILE A 105 -14.18 5.45 8.01
CA ILE A 105 -15.26 6.45 7.94
C ILE A 105 -16.33 6.07 8.98
N TYR A 106 -16.73 7.04 9.79
CA TYR A 106 -17.86 6.97 10.69
C TYR A 106 -18.94 7.95 10.23
N PRO A 107 -19.72 7.58 9.19
CA PRO A 107 -20.70 8.47 8.62
C PRO A 107 -21.88 8.68 9.58
N ASP A 108 -22.58 9.78 9.41
CA ASP A 108 -23.85 9.98 10.12
C ASP A 108 -24.98 9.14 9.50
N ARG A 109 -26.20 9.28 10.03
CA ARG A 109 -27.37 8.54 9.52
C ARG A 109 -27.79 8.94 8.11
N THR A 110 -27.42 10.14 7.66
CA THR A 110 -27.72 10.63 6.31
C THR A 110 -26.73 10.10 5.28
N LEU A 111 -25.60 9.55 5.73
CA LEU A 111 -24.50 9.05 4.88
C LEU A 111 -23.92 10.14 3.96
N LYS A 112 -24.07 11.42 4.35
CA LYS A 112 -23.60 12.55 3.55
C LYS A 112 -22.11 12.47 3.27
N GLU A 113 -21.30 12.01 4.23
CA GLU A 113 -19.84 11.89 4.11
C GLU A 113 -19.41 11.05 2.90
N ILE A 114 -20.25 10.10 2.46
CA ILE A 114 -19.96 9.23 1.33
C ILE A 114 -20.74 9.61 0.06
N GLU A 115 -21.39 10.78 -0.01
CA GLU A 115 -22.27 11.16 -1.13
C GLU A 115 -21.54 11.19 -2.49
N ASN A 116 -20.23 11.45 -2.48
CA ASN A 116 -19.38 11.48 -3.68
C ASN A 116 -18.84 10.09 -4.09
N PHE A 117 -19.21 9.02 -3.40
CA PHE A 117 -18.91 7.64 -3.82
C PHE A 117 -19.91 7.15 -4.87
N ASP A 118 -19.56 6.03 -5.51
CA ASP A 118 -20.39 5.37 -6.50
C ASP A 118 -21.78 4.98 -5.96
N GLU A 119 -22.82 5.14 -6.77
CA GLU A 119 -24.21 4.88 -6.38
C GLU A 119 -24.44 3.43 -5.94
N ILE A 120 -23.74 2.46 -6.54
CA ILE A 120 -23.86 1.05 -6.17
C ILE A 120 -23.33 0.86 -4.75
N LEU A 121 -22.17 1.45 -4.43
CA LEU A 121 -21.58 1.37 -3.09
C LEU A 121 -22.49 2.03 -2.06
N LYS A 122 -22.95 3.25 -2.35
CA LYS A 122 -23.84 4.00 -1.45
C LYS A 122 -25.15 3.26 -1.18
N SER A 123 -25.74 2.65 -2.21
CA SER A 123 -26.96 1.87 -2.09
C SER A 123 -26.79 0.67 -1.15
N GLU A 124 -25.71 -0.08 -1.29
CA GLU A 124 -25.43 -1.24 -0.43
C GLU A 124 -25.09 -0.83 1.02
N ILE A 125 -24.33 0.25 1.20
CA ILE A 125 -24.07 0.81 2.53
C ILE A 125 -25.36 1.29 3.18
N SER A 126 -26.24 1.97 2.42
CA SER A 126 -27.52 2.48 2.91
C SER A 126 -28.45 1.35 3.39
N LYS A 127 -28.56 0.27 2.62
CA LYS A 127 -29.31 -0.94 3.03
C LYS A 127 -28.79 -1.50 4.34
N TYR A 128 -27.47 -1.61 4.49
CA TYR A 128 -26.85 -2.11 5.72
C TYR A 128 -27.06 -1.15 6.91
N ALA A 129 -26.97 0.16 6.68
CA ALA A 129 -27.13 1.20 7.69
C ALA A 129 -28.54 1.27 8.29
N GLN A 130 -29.56 0.66 7.67
CA GLN A 130 -30.90 0.55 8.25
C GLN A 130 -30.90 -0.14 9.63
N GLY A 131 -29.90 -0.98 9.93
CA GLY A 131 -29.71 -1.61 11.23
C GLY A 131 -29.17 -0.69 12.34
N GLY A 132 -28.78 0.54 12.04
CA GLY A 132 -28.25 1.52 13.01
C GLY A 132 -26.97 2.20 12.53
N SER A 133 -26.27 2.90 13.45
CA SER A 133 -24.98 3.54 13.14
C SER A 133 -23.96 2.50 12.67
N ILE A 134 -23.15 2.87 11.68
CA ILE A 134 -22.17 1.99 11.04
C ILE A 134 -20.80 2.64 11.02
N TYR A 135 -19.77 1.84 10.76
CA TYR A 135 -18.45 2.30 10.34
C TYR A 135 -18.03 1.57 9.07
N LEU A 136 -17.14 2.19 8.30
CA LEU A 136 -16.51 1.64 7.11
C LEU A 136 -15.01 1.65 7.33
N LYS A 137 -14.36 0.48 7.33
CA LYS A 137 -12.90 0.36 7.44
C LYS A 137 -12.31 0.01 6.07
N PHE A 138 -11.31 0.77 5.65
CA PHE A 138 -10.70 0.69 4.33
C PHE A 138 -9.31 0.06 4.41
N TYR A 139 -9.11 -0.97 3.60
CA TYR A 139 -7.81 -1.56 3.28
C TYR A 139 -7.50 -1.21 1.83
N THR A 140 -6.33 -0.62 1.56
CA THR A 140 -6.12 0.07 0.29
C THR A 140 -4.78 -0.25 -0.34
N ILE A 141 -4.80 -0.34 -1.67
CA ILE A 141 -3.64 -0.24 -2.53
C ILE A 141 -3.67 1.14 -3.17
N ASN A 142 -2.61 1.94 -3.01
CA ASN A 142 -2.53 3.31 -3.53
C ASN A 142 -2.49 3.36 -5.05
N PRO A 143 -2.92 4.47 -5.68
CA PRO A 143 -2.80 4.63 -7.11
C PRO A 143 -1.32 4.79 -7.54
N GLU A 144 -1.05 4.48 -8.80
CA GLU A 144 0.26 4.63 -9.43
C GLU A 144 0.11 5.05 -10.89
N VAL A 145 1.11 5.74 -11.45
CA VAL A 145 1.25 5.93 -12.89
C VAL A 145 2.52 5.22 -13.34
N GLU A 146 2.39 4.23 -14.21
CA GLU A 146 3.52 3.50 -14.80
C GLU A 146 3.34 3.48 -16.33
N ASP A 147 4.40 3.84 -17.07
CA ASP A 147 4.41 3.92 -18.54
C ASP A 147 3.24 4.71 -19.15
N GLY A 148 2.80 5.76 -18.46
CA GLY A 148 1.69 6.62 -18.90
C GLY A 148 0.30 6.05 -18.62
N ILE A 149 0.20 4.86 -18.03
CA ILE A 149 -1.04 4.21 -17.61
C ILE A 149 -1.32 4.58 -16.15
N PHE A 150 -2.55 5.03 -15.87
CA PHE A 150 -3.00 5.31 -14.51
C PHE A 150 -3.66 4.06 -13.90
N TYR A 151 -3.08 3.57 -12.81
CA TYR A 151 -3.64 2.52 -11.98
C TYR A 151 -4.36 3.17 -10.80
N PRO A 152 -5.69 3.08 -10.70
CA PRO A 152 -6.44 3.67 -9.59
C PRO A 152 -6.14 2.97 -8.26
N ALA A 153 -6.60 3.59 -7.16
CA ALA A 153 -6.63 2.93 -5.87
C ALA A 153 -7.59 1.73 -5.90
N GLU A 154 -7.21 0.65 -5.23
CA GLU A 154 -8.09 -0.51 -5.01
C GLU A 154 -8.45 -0.59 -3.52
N HIS A 155 -9.72 -0.85 -3.20
CA HIS A 155 -10.22 -0.89 -1.83
C HIS A 155 -10.91 -2.19 -1.47
N ILE A 156 -10.53 -2.78 -0.34
CA ILE A 156 -11.38 -3.71 0.38
C ILE A 156 -11.95 -2.96 1.58
N ILE A 157 -13.28 -2.94 1.67
CA ILE A 157 -14.02 -2.16 2.64
C ILE A 157 -14.78 -3.14 3.52
N THR A 158 -14.57 -3.10 4.84
CA THR A 158 -15.42 -3.82 5.78
C THR A 158 -16.42 -2.86 6.41
N ILE A 159 -17.69 -3.23 6.40
CA ILE A 159 -18.77 -2.51 7.08
C ILE A 159 -19.18 -3.26 8.34
N GLY A 160 -19.51 -2.52 9.40
CA GLY A 160 -20.04 -3.08 10.63
C GLY A 160 -20.85 -2.06 11.42
N HIS A 161 -21.69 -2.54 12.34
CA HIS A 161 -22.46 -1.68 13.23
C HIS A 161 -21.62 -1.17 14.41
N VAL A 162 -21.88 0.08 14.80
CA VAL A 162 -21.29 0.67 15.99
C VAL A 162 -22.12 0.31 17.22
N GLY A 163 -21.53 -0.53 18.08
CA GLY A 163 -22.09 -0.94 19.36
C GLY A 163 -21.87 0.10 20.47
N ARG A 164 -22.50 -0.13 21.63
CA ARG A 164 -22.44 0.77 22.79
C ARG A 164 -21.03 0.99 23.37
N ASN A 165 -20.12 0.03 23.16
CA ASN A 165 -18.75 0.05 23.68
C ASN A 165 -17.72 0.29 22.57
N PHE A 166 -18.13 0.86 21.44
CA PHE A 166 -17.19 1.17 20.37
C PHE A 166 -16.30 2.34 20.79
N THR A 167 -15.03 2.04 21.02
CA THR A 167 -13.98 3.03 21.23
C THR A 167 -13.06 3.04 20.02
N MET A 168 -12.59 4.24 19.67
CA MET A 168 -11.68 4.43 18.57
C MET A 168 -10.50 5.25 19.06
N ASP A 169 -9.33 4.67 18.95
CA ASP A 169 -8.09 5.38 19.20
C ASP A 169 -7.84 6.35 18.04
N VAL A 170 -7.29 7.53 18.36
CA VAL A 170 -6.84 8.53 17.39
C VAL A 170 -5.38 8.84 17.68
N GLY A 171 -4.59 8.99 16.61
CA GLY A 171 -3.15 9.23 16.71
C GLY A 171 -2.79 10.68 16.43
N GLU A 172 -1.54 11.02 16.76
CA GLU A 172 -0.88 12.24 16.29
C GLU A 172 -0.10 11.96 14.99
N ASN A 173 0.04 12.95 14.10
CA ASN A 173 0.98 12.85 12.98
C ASN A 173 2.25 13.62 13.33
N ASP A 174 3.23 12.92 13.87
CA ASP A 174 4.57 13.41 14.16
C ASP A 174 5.53 13.18 12.99
N LYS A 175 5.07 12.55 11.90
CA LYS A 175 5.92 12.17 10.77
C LYS A 175 6.18 13.38 9.88
N PRO A 176 7.46 13.66 9.56
CA PRO A 176 7.78 14.70 8.59
C PRO A 176 7.21 14.31 7.21
N VAL A 177 6.78 15.31 6.45
CA VAL A 177 6.36 15.10 5.06
C VAL A 177 7.54 14.51 4.26
N PRO A 178 7.43 13.30 3.71
CA PRO A 178 8.51 12.72 2.93
C PRO A 178 8.66 13.46 1.60
N LYS A 179 9.81 13.25 0.93
CA LYS A 179 9.94 13.65 -0.47
C LYS A 179 9.06 12.74 -1.31
N ILE A 180 7.90 13.23 -1.73
CA ILE A 180 6.98 12.51 -2.60
C ILE A 180 7.52 12.54 -4.03
N THR A 181 8.12 11.43 -4.43
CA THR A 181 8.67 11.15 -5.77
C THR A 181 7.93 9.99 -6.42
N LYS A 182 8.26 9.66 -7.68
CA LYS A 182 7.70 8.47 -8.35
C LYS A 182 7.98 7.21 -7.56
N THR A 183 9.24 7.01 -7.18
CA THR A 183 9.69 5.86 -6.38
C THR A 183 8.89 5.73 -5.09
N TRP A 184 8.60 6.86 -4.41
CA TRP A 184 7.78 6.84 -3.20
C TRP A 184 6.35 6.35 -3.47
N ILE A 185 5.72 6.81 -4.55
CA ILE A 185 4.37 6.38 -4.97
C ILE A 185 4.35 4.88 -5.28
N LYS A 186 5.30 4.40 -6.10
CA LYS A 186 5.45 2.98 -6.44
C LYS A 186 5.58 2.12 -5.17
N ASN A 187 6.47 2.52 -4.26
CA ASN A 187 6.69 1.81 -3.01
C ASN A 187 5.42 1.74 -2.15
N CYS A 188 4.62 2.82 -2.08
CA CYS A 188 3.36 2.81 -1.36
C CYS A 188 2.38 1.78 -1.94
N ARG A 189 2.28 1.69 -3.28
CA ARG A 189 1.42 0.70 -3.94
C ARG A 189 1.86 -0.74 -3.62
N ILE A 190 3.16 -1.03 -3.75
CA ILE A 190 3.74 -2.36 -3.44
C ILE A 190 3.48 -2.76 -1.99
N LEU A 191 3.67 -1.84 -1.06
CA LEU A 191 3.42 -2.06 0.37
C LEU A 191 1.92 -2.27 0.64
N GLY A 192 1.04 -1.54 -0.05
CA GLY A 192 -0.40 -1.74 -0.01
C GLY A 192 -0.81 -3.17 -0.38
N TYR A 193 -0.23 -3.74 -1.44
CA TYR A 193 -0.47 -5.15 -1.82
C TYR A 193 -0.11 -6.13 -0.69
N LYS A 194 1.05 -5.94 -0.04
CA LYS A 194 1.50 -6.78 1.09
C LYS A 194 0.54 -6.73 2.27
N VAL A 195 0.16 -5.51 2.67
CA VAL A 195 -0.78 -5.31 3.77
C VAL A 195 -2.12 -5.94 3.42
N LEU A 196 -2.62 -5.70 2.20
CA LEU A 196 -3.92 -6.20 1.77
C LEU A 196 -3.96 -7.72 1.75
N TYR A 197 -2.92 -8.41 1.28
CA TYR A 197 -2.85 -9.87 1.30
C TYR A 197 -3.06 -10.47 2.69
N ASN A 198 -2.32 -9.95 3.69
CA ASN A 198 -2.45 -10.41 5.07
C ASN A 198 -3.84 -10.12 5.64
N MET A 199 -4.38 -8.94 5.32
CA MET A 199 -5.74 -8.57 5.74
C MET A 199 -6.80 -9.48 5.13
N VAL A 200 -6.72 -9.76 3.82
CA VAL A 200 -7.66 -10.65 3.13
C VAL A 200 -7.64 -12.05 3.73
N LYS A 201 -6.46 -12.61 4.05
CA LYS A 201 -6.37 -13.90 4.75
C LYS A 201 -7.13 -13.88 6.08
N ASN A 202 -6.91 -12.85 6.89
CA ASN A 202 -7.60 -12.70 8.18
C ASN A 202 -9.13 -12.61 8.01
N LEU A 203 -9.60 -11.80 7.04
CA LEU A 203 -11.03 -11.67 6.74
C LEU A 203 -11.63 -12.99 6.23
N TYR A 204 -10.88 -13.75 5.41
CA TYR A 204 -11.28 -15.07 4.93
C TYR A 204 -11.38 -16.08 6.08
N GLU A 205 -10.41 -16.09 6.99
CA GLU A 205 -10.41 -16.93 8.20
C GLU A 205 -11.62 -16.63 9.10
N LYS A 206 -11.99 -15.35 9.21
CA LYS A 206 -13.15 -14.88 9.98
C LYS A 206 -14.49 -14.99 9.24
N ASN A 207 -14.53 -15.64 8.07
CA ASN A 207 -15.74 -15.83 7.27
C ASN A 207 -16.45 -14.52 6.90
N PHE A 208 -15.71 -13.44 6.60
CA PHE A 208 -16.34 -12.24 6.06
C PHE A 208 -17.04 -12.55 4.73
N LYS A 209 -18.23 -11.99 4.55
CA LYS A 209 -19.06 -12.15 3.35
C LYS A 209 -18.92 -10.92 2.45
N CYS A 210 -18.74 -11.15 1.15
CA CYS A 210 -18.86 -10.10 0.14
C CYS A 210 -20.33 -9.71 -0.07
N ILE A 211 -20.61 -8.41 0.04
CA ILE A 211 -21.92 -7.80 -0.25
C ILE A 211 -21.94 -7.37 -1.72
N CYS A 212 -20.90 -6.66 -2.15
CA CYS A 212 -20.79 -6.15 -3.52
C CYS A 212 -19.33 -5.91 -3.92
N GLN A 213 -19.07 -6.00 -5.22
CA GLN A 213 -17.79 -5.70 -5.84
C GLN A 213 -18.06 -4.92 -7.12
N TYR A 214 -17.41 -3.78 -7.28
CA TYR A 214 -17.56 -2.91 -8.45
C TYR A 214 -16.37 -1.96 -8.53
N ASN A 215 -15.93 -1.63 -9.75
CA ASN A 215 -14.89 -0.63 -10.06
C ASN A 215 -13.79 -0.46 -8.99
N GLY A 216 -13.00 -1.51 -8.76
CA GLY A 216 -11.82 -1.44 -7.88
C GLY A 216 -12.12 -1.47 -6.38
N TRP A 217 -13.39 -1.61 -5.97
CA TRP A 217 -13.75 -1.78 -4.56
C TRP A 217 -14.50 -3.08 -4.28
N THR A 218 -14.40 -3.58 -3.05
CA THR A 218 -15.13 -4.76 -2.54
C THR A 218 -15.64 -4.46 -1.13
N LEU A 219 -16.96 -4.51 -0.95
CA LEU A 219 -17.62 -4.32 0.33
C LEU A 219 -17.89 -5.66 1.01
N LEU A 220 -17.49 -5.76 2.28
CA LEU A 220 -17.55 -6.98 3.07
C LEU A 220 -18.26 -6.72 4.40
N THR A 221 -19.03 -7.69 4.88
CA THR A 221 -19.59 -7.71 6.26
C THR A 221 -19.09 -8.93 7.03
N ASN A 222 -19.11 -8.85 8.35
CA ASN A 222 -18.81 -9.97 9.26
C ASN A 222 -19.97 -10.98 9.42
N ASP A 223 -21.10 -10.79 8.73
CA ASP A 223 -22.28 -11.68 8.82
C ASP A 223 -22.16 -12.99 8.00
N GLY A 224 -20.95 -13.35 7.57
CA GLY A 224 -20.75 -14.53 6.76
C GLY A 224 -20.76 -15.83 7.57
N LYS A 225 -21.41 -16.85 7.01
CA LYS A 225 -21.50 -18.20 7.60
C LYS A 225 -20.57 -19.20 6.92
N LEU A 226 -20.11 -18.88 5.70
CA LEU A 226 -19.27 -19.70 4.86
C LEU A 226 -18.09 -18.88 4.38
N LYS A 227 -17.03 -19.58 3.94
CA LYS A 227 -15.86 -18.96 3.30
C LYS A 227 -16.28 -18.20 2.03
N SER A 228 -15.78 -16.99 1.85
CA SER A 228 -16.05 -16.17 0.66
C SER A 228 -15.12 -16.56 -0.47
N GLU A 229 -15.69 -16.98 -1.61
CA GLU A 229 -14.90 -17.23 -2.84
C GLU A 229 -14.19 -15.97 -3.33
N VAL A 230 -14.82 -14.78 -3.21
CA VAL A 230 -14.17 -13.50 -3.56
C VAL A 230 -12.87 -13.29 -2.78
N LEU A 231 -12.88 -13.54 -1.46
CA LEU A 231 -11.67 -13.42 -0.65
C LEU A 231 -10.62 -14.49 -1.00
N LYS A 232 -11.05 -15.70 -1.34
CA LYS A 232 -10.17 -16.76 -1.82
C LYS A 232 -9.50 -16.38 -3.15
N ASP A 233 -10.25 -15.76 -4.06
CA ASP A 233 -9.73 -15.27 -5.33
C ASP A 233 -8.71 -14.15 -5.12
N TYR A 234 -8.93 -13.22 -4.18
CA TYR A 234 -7.93 -12.24 -3.79
C TYR A 234 -6.64 -12.89 -3.24
N ILE A 235 -6.77 -13.91 -2.38
CA ILE A 235 -5.61 -14.65 -1.85
C ILE A 235 -4.84 -15.26 -3.03
N ASN A 236 -5.52 -15.98 -3.91
CA ASN A 236 -4.91 -16.62 -5.08
C ASN A 236 -4.26 -15.59 -6.01
N LYS A 237 -4.91 -14.45 -6.28
CA LYS A 237 -4.36 -13.35 -7.09
C LYS A 237 -3.01 -12.87 -6.52
N PHE A 238 -2.95 -12.64 -5.21
CA PHE A 238 -1.73 -12.14 -4.56
C PHE A 238 -0.65 -13.22 -4.36
N ASP A 239 -1.02 -14.50 -4.34
CA ASP A 239 -0.07 -15.63 -4.25
C ASP A 239 0.55 -15.97 -5.62
N THR A 240 -0.24 -15.85 -6.69
CA THR A 240 0.17 -16.18 -8.07
C THR A 240 0.95 -15.07 -8.75
N HIS A 241 0.66 -13.81 -8.42
CA HIS A 241 1.46 -12.68 -8.86
C HIS A 241 2.59 -12.50 -7.85
N GLN A 242 3.84 -12.78 -8.24
CA GLN A 242 5.00 -12.27 -7.51
C GLN A 242 4.76 -10.77 -7.31
N MET A 243 4.56 -10.35 -6.06
CA MET A 243 4.17 -8.97 -5.77
C MET A 243 5.04 -8.01 -6.58
N PRO A 244 4.44 -7.05 -7.31
CA PRO A 244 5.20 -6.17 -8.18
C PRO A 244 6.31 -5.50 -7.37
N GLY A 245 7.53 -5.49 -7.93
CA GLY A 245 8.73 -4.97 -7.27
C GLY A 245 9.95 -5.86 -7.42
N SER A 246 11.11 -5.26 -7.66
CA SER A 246 12.38 -5.99 -7.66
C SER A 246 12.67 -6.57 -6.27
N ILE A 247 13.43 -7.67 -6.18
CA ILE A 247 13.86 -8.27 -4.91
C ILE A 247 14.54 -7.24 -3.99
N SER A 248 15.19 -6.21 -4.54
CA SER A 248 15.78 -5.10 -3.78
C SER A 248 14.73 -4.13 -3.24
N THR A 249 13.69 -3.78 -3.99
CA THR A 249 12.53 -3.02 -3.49
C THR A 249 11.78 -3.79 -2.41
N ILE A 250 11.63 -5.11 -2.59
CA ILE A 250 11.04 -6.02 -1.63
C ILE A 250 11.92 -6.11 -0.36
N LYS A 251 13.26 -6.15 -0.48
CA LYS A 251 14.20 -6.12 0.66
C LYS A 251 14.16 -4.80 1.42
N ARG A 252 14.18 -3.64 0.74
CA ARG A 252 14.04 -2.31 1.38
C ARG A 252 12.70 -2.18 2.11
N ALA A 253 11.62 -2.69 1.52
CA ALA A 253 10.29 -2.74 2.14
C ALA A 253 10.21 -3.70 3.35
N CYS A 254 10.98 -4.78 3.35
CA CYS A 254 11.07 -5.73 4.47
C CYS A 254 12.04 -5.27 5.58
N GLU A 255 13.00 -4.40 5.26
CA GLU A 255 13.90 -3.73 6.21
C GLU A 255 13.25 -2.51 6.86
N ALA A 256 12.24 -1.90 6.21
CA ALA A 256 11.28 -1.02 6.87
C ALA A 256 10.50 -1.84 7.91
N LYS A 257 10.54 -1.41 9.17
CA LYS A 257 10.22 -2.18 10.38
C LYS A 257 8.75 -2.59 10.57
N ASP A 258 7.93 -2.59 9.53
CA ASP A 258 6.47 -2.39 9.66
C ASP A 258 5.59 -3.46 9.03
N CYS A 259 6.06 -4.72 8.95
CA CYS A 259 5.14 -5.86 8.79
C CYS A 259 4.82 -6.46 10.18
N PRO A 260 3.57 -6.36 10.68
CA PRO A 260 3.17 -6.93 11.97
C PRO A 260 3.42 -8.45 12.05
N THR A 261 3.31 -9.16 10.94
CA THR A 261 3.59 -10.61 10.84
C THR A 261 5.10 -10.91 10.89
N CYS A 262 5.96 -10.04 10.36
CA CYS A 262 7.42 -10.18 10.48
C CYS A 262 7.92 -9.89 11.92
N ARG A 263 7.14 -9.18 12.73
CA ARG A 263 7.39 -9.04 14.18
C ARG A 263 7.01 -10.31 14.96
N GLN A 264 5.99 -11.04 14.52
CA GLN A 264 5.56 -12.27 15.18
C GLN A 264 6.46 -13.49 14.88
N ASN A 265 7.10 -13.52 13.71
CA ASN A 265 8.02 -14.61 13.32
C ASN A 265 9.50 -14.37 13.73
N LYS A 266 9.77 -13.39 14.60
CA LYS A 266 11.12 -13.09 15.15
C LYS A 266 11.24 -13.36 16.65
N ARG A 267 10.33 -14.14 17.23
CA ARG A 267 10.45 -14.67 18.59
C ARG A 267 10.56 -16.19 18.56
#